data_AF-A0A4U7F169-F1
#
_entry.id   AF-A0A4U7F169-F1
#
_cell.length_a   1.000
_cell.length_b   1.000
_cell.length_c   1.000
_cell.angle_alpha   90.00
_cell.angle_beta   90.00
_cell.angle_gamma   90.00
#
_symmetry.space_group_name_H-M   'P 1'
#
loop_
_entity.id
_entity.type
_entity.pdbx_description
1 polymer ?
#
loop_
_entity_poly.entity_id
_entity_poly.type
_entity_poly.pdbx_seq_one_letter_code
_entity_poly.pdbx_strand_id
1 'polypeptide(L)'
;VLLLVAALAAPVGLHLTAAVATLSVVIASVAYDDGWGFRDRAGVSETVQVVAYASSPMALAGPPIPALRIACGVYAAALFVVGVQTVHRTTLPRAVVAGLPPAVLGYGVGYRVIASVRTVLG
;
A
#
# COMPACT_ATOMS: atom_id res chain seq x y z
N VAL A 1 -24.05 -2.70 8.33
CA VAL A 1 -22.59 -2.97 8.25
C VAL A 1 -22.03 -2.68 6.87
N LEU A 2 -22.57 -3.27 5.79
CA LEU A 2 -22.07 -3.05 4.42
C LEU A 2 -21.99 -1.57 4.01
N LEU A 3 -23.09 -0.81 4.19
CA LEU A 3 -23.12 0.62 3.86
C LEU A 3 -22.08 1.44 4.64
N LEU A 4 -21.91 1.17 5.93
CA LEU A 4 -20.88 1.80 6.76
C LEU A 4 -19.48 1.50 6.22
N VAL A 5 -19.21 0.26 5.84
CA VAL A 5 -17.91 -0.14 5.29
C VAL A 5 -17.67 0.52 3.94
N ALA A 6 -18.64 0.46 3.03
CA ALA A 6 -18.49 0.98 1.67
C ALA A 6 -18.45 2.52 1.62
N ALA A 7 -19.26 3.22 2.42
CA ALA A 7 -19.37 4.67 2.38
C ALA A 7 -18.32 5.39 3.25
N LEU A 8 -17.80 4.72 4.31
CA LEU A 8 -16.89 5.36 5.25
C LEU A 8 -15.60 4.57 5.45
N ALA A 9 -15.66 3.32 5.92
CA ALA A 9 -14.44 2.62 6.33
C ALA A 9 -13.46 2.37 5.19
N ALA A 10 -13.94 1.92 4.03
CA ALA A 10 -13.12 1.68 2.85
C ALA A 10 -12.56 2.99 2.26
N PRO A 11 -13.35 4.06 2.03
CA PRO A 11 -12.82 5.35 1.62
C PRO A 11 -11.77 5.92 2.59
N VAL A 12 -12.05 5.93 3.90
CA VAL A 12 -11.11 6.42 4.91
C VAL A 12 -9.82 5.60 4.91
N GLY A 13 -9.94 4.27 4.83
CA GLY A 13 -8.79 3.37 4.74
C GLY A 13 -7.94 3.62 3.49
N LEU A 14 -8.58 3.83 2.33
CA LEU A 14 -7.89 4.15 1.08
C LEU A 14 -7.20 5.52 1.14
N HIS A 15 -7.89 6.56 1.63
CA HIS A 15 -7.30 7.89 1.78
C HIS A 15 -6.11 7.89 2.74
N LEU A 16 -6.23 7.21 3.88
CA LEU A 16 -5.13 7.09 4.84
C LEU A 16 -3.94 6.33 4.23
N THR A 17 -4.20 5.21 3.56
CA THR A 17 -3.14 4.43 2.88
C THR A 17 -2.45 5.26 1.80
N ALA A 18 -3.20 6.02 1.00
CA ALA A 18 -2.66 6.90 -0.02
C ALA A 18 -1.87 8.08 0.56
N ALA A 19 -2.31 8.66 1.68
CA ALA A 19 -1.57 9.71 2.37
C ALA A 19 -0.22 9.19 2.88
N VAL A 20 -0.21 8.02 3.53
CA VAL A 20 1.03 7.39 3.99
C VAL A 20 1.93 7.00 2.81
N ALA A 21 1.37 6.49 1.72
CA ALA A 21 2.12 6.19 0.50
C ALA A 21 2.77 7.44 -0.10
N THR A 22 2.02 8.54 -0.20
CA THR A 22 2.52 9.81 -0.73
C THR A 22 3.71 10.31 0.08
N LEU A 23 3.60 10.34 1.41
CA LEU A 23 4.70 10.74 2.28
C LEU A 23 5.91 9.82 2.17
N SER A 24 5.67 8.50 2.12
CA SER A 24 6.75 7.52 2.01
C SER A 24 7.53 7.64 0.71
N VAL A 25 6.83 7.89 -0.41
CA VAL A 25 7.46 8.15 -1.72
C VAL A 25 8.21 9.47 -1.73
N VAL A 26 7.67 10.54 -1.15
CA VAL A 26 8.36 11.83 -1.00
C VAL A 26 9.69 11.63 -0.27
N ILE A 27 9.66 10.96 0.89
CA ILE A 27 10.86 10.71 1.69
C ILE A 27 11.85 9.82 0.93
N ALA A 28 11.37 8.75 0.29
CA ALA A 28 12.23 7.86 -0.50
C ALA A 28 12.79 8.49 -1.78
N SER A 29 12.25 9.62 -2.21
CA SER A 29 12.76 10.41 -3.35
C SER A 29 13.87 11.38 -2.97
N VAL A 30 14.13 11.58 -1.67
CA VAL A 30 15.26 12.39 -1.20
C VAL A 30 16.56 11.73 -1.64
N ALA A 31 17.40 12.50 -2.31
CA ALA A 31 18.73 12.10 -2.74
C ALA A 31 19.74 13.20 -2.46
N TYR A 32 21.00 12.79 -2.35
CA TYR A 32 22.15 13.68 -2.25
C TYR A 32 23.00 13.49 -3.50
N ASP A 33 22.70 14.28 -4.54
CA ASP A 33 23.44 14.26 -5.80
C ASP A 33 24.37 15.49 -5.83
N ASP A 34 23.86 16.68 -6.17
CA ASP A 34 24.58 17.98 -6.07
C ASP A 34 24.11 18.84 -4.87
N GLY A 35 23.63 18.17 -3.82
CA GLY A 35 22.95 18.77 -2.66
C GLY A 35 21.70 17.98 -2.28
N TRP A 36 21.05 18.37 -1.17
CA TRP A 36 19.78 17.76 -0.76
C TRP A 36 18.65 18.18 -1.68
N GLY A 37 18.06 17.22 -2.37
CA GLY A 37 16.94 17.46 -3.27
C GLY A 37 16.02 16.26 -3.41
N PHE A 38 15.00 16.42 -4.25
CA PHE A 38 14.09 15.36 -4.63
C PHE A 38 14.40 14.89 -6.06
N ARG A 39 14.40 13.57 -6.25
CA ARG A 39 14.41 12.98 -7.58
C ARG A 39 13.10 13.25 -8.31
N ASP A 40 13.17 13.26 -9.64
CA ASP A 40 11.97 13.25 -10.48
C ASP A 40 11.11 12.01 -10.15
N ARG A 41 9.83 12.24 -9.90
CA ARG A 41 8.84 11.23 -9.54
C ARG A 41 7.45 11.69 -9.96
N ALA A 42 6.52 10.75 -10.13
CA ALA A 42 5.11 11.08 -10.33
C ALA A 42 4.49 11.78 -9.11
N GLY A 43 3.33 12.40 -9.34
CA GLY A 43 2.58 13.19 -8.36
C GLY A 43 1.71 12.37 -7.40
N VAL A 44 0.83 13.09 -6.70
CA VAL A 44 -0.08 12.51 -5.71
C VAL A 44 -1.17 11.68 -6.39
N SER A 45 -1.73 12.17 -7.50
CA SER A 45 -2.79 11.49 -8.24
C SER A 45 -2.37 10.09 -8.69
N GLU A 46 -1.15 9.95 -9.20
CA GLU A 46 -0.61 8.68 -9.62
C GLU A 46 -0.33 7.76 -8.44
N THR A 47 0.12 8.31 -7.30
CA THR A 47 0.27 7.54 -6.05
C THR A 47 -1.08 6.96 -5.59
N VAL A 48 -2.14 7.79 -5.62
CA VAL A 48 -3.51 7.37 -5.26
C VAL A 48 -3.99 6.27 -6.21
N GLN A 49 -3.73 6.39 -7.51
CA GLN A 49 -4.08 5.34 -8.48
C GLN A 49 -3.38 4.03 -8.18
N VAL A 50 -2.07 4.04 -7.91
CA VAL A 50 -1.32 2.83 -7.53
C VAL A 50 -1.92 2.16 -6.30
N VAL A 51 -2.26 2.92 -5.26
CA VAL A 51 -2.95 2.40 -4.06
C VAL A 51 -4.32 1.82 -4.41
N ALA A 52 -5.11 2.51 -5.21
CA ALA A 52 -6.46 2.07 -5.58
C ALA A 52 -6.43 0.76 -6.39
N TYR A 53 -5.56 0.67 -7.41
CA TYR A 53 -5.43 -0.54 -8.23
C TYR A 53 -4.91 -1.74 -7.42
N ALA A 54 -3.88 -1.52 -6.59
CA ALA A 54 -3.36 -2.56 -5.71
C ALA A 54 -4.39 -3.05 -4.68
N SER A 55 -5.32 -2.18 -4.27
CA SER A 55 -6.37 -2.49 -3.29
C SER A 55 -7.62 -3.18 -3.87
N SER A 56 -7.59 -3.56 -5.16
CA SER A 56 -8.69 -4.26 -5.83
C SER A 56 -9.22 -5.53 -5.13
N PRO A 57 -8.45 -6.37 -4.41
CA PRO A 57 -8.99 -7.55 -3.76
C PRO A 57 -9.62 -7.26 -2.39
N MET A 58 -9.81 -6.00 -1.99
CA MET A 58 -10.25 -5.65 -0.62
C MET A 58 -11.53 -6.36 -0.17
N ALA A 59 -12.51 -6.50 -1.06
CA ALA A 59 -13.76 -7.22 -0.75
C ALA A 59 -13.51 -8.70 -0.44
N LEU A 60 -12.54 -9.33 -1.12
CA LEU A 60 -12.16 -10.73 -0.92
C LEU A 60 -11.43 -10.96 0.41
N ALA A 61 -10.79 -9.93 0.98
CA ALA A 61 -10.16 -10.01 2.30
C ALA A 61 -11.16 -9.96 3.49
N GLY A 62 -12.45 -9.70 3.22
CA GLY A 62 -13.49 -9.56 4.23
C GLY A 62 -13.75 -10.85 5.05
N PRO A 63 -14.04 -12.00 4.42
CA PRO A 63 -14.29 -13.26 5.11
C PRO A 63 -13.18 -13.65 6.09
N PRO A 64 -13.52 -14.30 7.22
CA PRO A 64 -12.55 -14.69 8.25
C PRO A 64 -11.75 -15.95 7.86
N ILE A 65 -11.20 -15.98 6.64
CA ILE A 65 -10.39 -17.07 6.11
C ILE A 65 -8.93 -16.61 6.06
N PRO A 66 -8.05 -17.07 6.97
CA PRO A 66 -6.67 -16.57 7.09
C PRO A 66 -5.87 -16.65 5.79
N ALA A 67 -5.91 -17.80 5.11
CA ALA A 67 -5.20 -18.02 3.85
C ALA A 67 -5.64 -17.03 2.75
N LEU A 68 -6.94 -16.73 2.66
CA LEU A 68 -7.48 -15.79 1.68
C LEU A 68 -7.00 -14.36 1.95
N ARG A 69 -7.00 -13.93 3.21
CA ARG A 69 -6.48 -12.61 3.61
C ARG A 69 -5.01 -12.46 3.29
N ILE A 70 -4.21 -13.49 3.61
CA ILE A 70 -2.78 -13.52 3.29
C ILE A 70 -2.58 -13.41 1.78
N ALA A 71 -3.31 -14.19 0.98
CA ALA A 71 -3.22 -14.12 -0.49
C ALA A 71 -3.58 -12.73 -1.03
N CYS A 72 -4.67 -12.12 -0.54
CA CYS A 72 -5.06 -10.75 -0.91
C CYS A 72 -3.99 -9.71 -0.52
N GLY A 73 -3.41 -9.86 0.67
CA GLY A 73 -2.34 -8.99 1.17
C GLY A 73 -1.06 -9.09 0.37
N VAL A 74 -0.63 -10.31 0.03
CA VAL A 74 0.56 -10.55 -0.81
C VAL A 74 0.34 -9.98 -2.20
N TYR A 75 -0.82 -10.22 -2.82
CA TYR A 75 -1.19 -9.63 -4.10
C TYR A 75 -1.13 -8.10 -4.06
N ALA A 76 -1.78 -7.49 -3.07
CA ALA A 76 -1.87 -6.04 -2.96
C ALA A 76 -0.49 -5.42 -2.70
N ALA A 77 0.30 -5.99 -1.79
CA ALA A 77 1.65 -5.50 -1.50
C ALA A 77 2.59 -5.63 -2.72
N ALA A 78 2.54 -6.75 -3.44
CA ALA A 78 3.37 -6.96 -4.62
C ALA A 78 3.02 -5.96 -5.74
N LEU A 79 1.73 -5.82 -6.09
CA LEU A 79 1.29 -4.86 -7.10
C LEU A 79 1.56 -3.42 -6.66
N PHE A 80 1.42 -3.11 -5.38
CA PHE A 80 1.72 -1.79 -4.86
C PHE A 80 3.20 -1.43 -5.03
N VAL A 81 4.12 -2.33 -4.68
CA VAL A 81 5.57 -2.12 -4.88
C VAL A 81 5.92 -1.98 -6.37
N VAL A 82 5.38 -2.86 -7.22
CA VAL A 82 5.59 -2.78 -8.68
C VAL A 82 5.03 -1.47 -9.25
N GLY A 83 3.85 -1.05 -8.79
CA GLY A 83 3.24 0.21 -9.16
C GLY A 83 4.09 1.40 -8.75
N VAL A 84 4.59 1.44 -7.50
CA VAL A 84 5.49 2.50 -7.03
C VAL A 84 6.77 2.56 -7.86
N GLN A 85 7.40 1.41 -8.12
CA GLN A 85 8.60 1.31 -8.94
C GLN A 85 8.36 1.89 -10.34
N THR A 86 7.28 1.46 -10.99
CA THR A 86 6.97 1.79 -12.39
C THR A 86 6.56 3.25 -12.53
N VAL A 87 5.60 3.70 -11.72
CA VAL A 87 4.98 5.02 -11.83
C VAL A 87 5.93 6.12 -11.36
N HIS A 88 6.68 5.90 -10.28
CA HIS A 88 7.67 6.88 -9.80
C HIS A 88 9.05 6.70 -10.43
N ARG A 89 9.20 5.81 -11.42
CA ARG A 89 10.47 5.60 -12.16
C ARG A 89 11.66 5.44 -11.20
N THR A 90 11.46 4.65 -10.15
CA THR A 90 12.44 4.43 -9.08
C THR A 90 12.97 3.01 -9.11
N THR A 91 14.02 2.74 -8.35
CA THR A 91 14.61 1.40 -8.23
C THR A 91 13.74 0.51 -7.34
N LEU A 92 13.71 -0.79 -7.59
CA LEU A 92 12.97 -1.76 -6.77
C LEU A 92 13.27 -1.65 -5.25
N PRO A 93 14.55 -1.55 -4.79
CA PRO A 93 14.82 -1.40 -3.36
C PRO A 93 14.16 -0.16 -2.73
N ARG A 94 14.23 0.99 -3.41
CA ARG A 94 13.54 2.22 -2.97
C ARG A 94 12.02 2.06 -2.98
N ALA A 95 11.46 1.38 -3.98
CA ALA A 95 10.03 1.10 -4.04
C ALA A 95 9.58 0.19 -2.88
N VAL A 96 10.39 -0.81 -2.50
CA VAL A 96 10.13 -1.64 -1.31
C VAL A 96 10.17 -0.79 -0.04
N VAL A 97 11.21 0.03 0.14
CA VAL A 97 11.34 0.91 1.32
C VAL A 97 10.19 1.91 1.42
N ALA A 98 9.87 2.60 0.33
CA ALA A 98 8.74 3.51 0.26
C ALA A 98 7.40 2.78 0.44
N GLY A 99 7.33 1.55 -0.04
CA GLY A 99 6.10 0.79 -0.06
C GLY A 99 5.74 0.14 1.27
N LEU A 100 6.72 -0.05 2.15
CA LEU A 100 6.55 -0.82 3.38
C LEU A 100 5.60 -0.16 4.39
N PRO A 101 5.72 1.15 4.72
CA PRO A 101 4.79 1.78 5.67
C PRO A 101 3.30 1.72 5.24
N PRO A 102 2.92 2.13 4.02
CA PRO A 102 1.51 2.05 3.60
C PRO A 102 1.04 0.61 3.39
N ALA A 103 1.88 -0.34 2.95
CA ALA A 103 1.48 -1.73 2.81
C ALA A 103 1.19 -2.39 4.17
N VAL A 104 2.00 -2.09 5.19
CA VAL A 104 1.77 -2.57 6.56
C VAL A 104 0.46 -1.99 7.11
N LEU A 105 0.18 -0.71 6.88
CA LEU A 105 -1.05 -0.08 7.34
C LEU A 105 -2.27 -0.59 6.56
N GLY A 106 -2.27 -0.43 5.24
CA GLY A 106 -3.41 -0.74 4.38
C GLY A 106 -3.71 -2.24 4.29
N TYR A 107 -2.69 -3.08 4.09
CA TYR A 107 -2.88 -4.52 3.87
C TYR A 107 -2.58 -5.33 5.12
N GLY A 108 -1.52 -4.98 5.86
CA GLY A 108 -1.18 -5.62 7.12
C GLY A 108 -2.30 -5.50 8.17
N VAL A 109 -2.74 -4.26 8.43
CA VAL A 109 -3.81 -3.95 9.38
C VAL A 109 -5.18 -3.98 8.70
N GLY A 110 -5.37 -3.25 7.59
CA GLY A 110 -6.68 -3.13 6.94
C GLY A 110 -7.26 -4.47 6.45
N TYR A 111 -6.45 -5.33 5.81
CA TYR A 111 -6.89 -6.68 5.40
C TYR A 111 -6.70 -7.72 6.52
N ARG A 112 -6.15 -7.30 7.66
CA ARG A 112 -5.87 -8.16 8.82
C ARG A 112 -4.88 -9.29 8.49
N VAL A 113 -3.95 -9.05 7.56
CA VAL A 113 -2.93 -10.02 7.16
C VAL A 113 -2.04 -10.37 8.35
N ILE A 114 -1.61 -9.38 9.14
CA ILE A 114 -0.73 -9.62 10.30
C ILE A 114 -1.40 -10.54 11.33
N ALA A 115 -2.70 -10.34 11.58
CA ALA A 115 -3.46 -11.22 12.45
C ALA A 115 -3.58 -12.63 11.86
N SER A 116 -3.84 -12.72 10.55
CA SER A 116 -4.02 -13.99 9.84
C SER A 116 -2.72 -14.81 9.79
N VAL A 117 -1.58 -14.17 9.60
CA VAL A 117 -0.25 -14.82 9.64
C VAL A 117 0.01 -15.41 11.02
N ARG A 118 -0.25 -14.67 12.10
CA ARG A 118 -0.15 -15.21 13.48
C ARG A 118 -1.07 -16.41 13.69
N THR A 119 -2.31 -16.35 13.21
CA THR A 119 -3.23 -17.49 13.30
C THR A 119 -2.71 -18.75 12.60
N VAL A 120 -1.93 -18.61 11.52
CA VAL A 120 -1.38 -19.75 10.77
C VAL A 120 -0.06 -20.25 11.35
N LEU A 121 0.78 -19.36 11.88
CA LEU A 121 2.12 -19.70 12.36
C LEU A 121 2.19 -20.08 13.86
N GLY A 122 1.16 -19.76 14.64
CA GLY A 122 1.16 -19.90 16.10
C GLY A 122 1.70 -18.67 16.83
#